data_AF-A0A835BH33-F1
#
_entry.id   AF-A0A835BH33-F1
#
_cell.length_a   1.000
_cell.length_b   1.000
_cell.length_c   1.000
_cell.angle_alpha   90.00
_cell.angle_beta   90.00
_cell.angle_gamma   90.00
#
_symmetry.space_group_name_H-M   'P 1'
#
loop_
_entity.id
_entity.type
_entity.pdbx_description
1 polymer ?
#
loop_
_entity_poly.entity_id
_entity_poly.type
_entity_poly.pdbx_seq_one_letter_code
_entity_poly.pdbx_strand_id
1 'polypeptide(L)'
;MGMLRWPTFKQERATINRLIQSIKRSLDIYKNRRLQVGLFYLTPCTDTCDIELQSQLLRMPLKGAMKRRGQDIKKRRKILASYNTTPADVSATSETRLIRAGMESLLRYTIVSIFIGCIIVLIPKVGG
;
A
#
# COMPACT_ATOMS: atom_id res chain seq x y z
N MET A 1 7.09 35.83 27.09
CA MET A 1 7.76 35.63 28.39
C MET A 1 7.08 34.48 29.09
N GLY A 2 7.80 33.41 29.45
CA GLY A 2 7.18 32.21 30.00
C GLY A 2 8.15 31.39 30.84
N MET A 3 7.71 30.20 31.26
CA MET A 3 8.33 29.19 32.15
C MET A 3 9.87 29.08 32.08
N LEU A 4 10.48 29.42 30.95
CA LEU A 4 11.92 29.57 30.71
C LEU A 4 12.66 30.54 31.67
N ARG A 5 11.98 31.53 32.26
CA ARG A 5 12.57 32.44 33.26
C ARG A 5 12.52 31.90 34.69
N TRP A 6 11.79 30.82 34.95
CA TRP A 6 11.66 30.28 36.31
C TRP A 6 12.96 29.59 36.75
N PRO A 7 13.51 29.93 37.93
CA PRO A 7 14.73 29.32 38.45
C PRO A 7 14.60 27.79 38.60
N THR A 8 13.45 27.34 39.11
CA THR A 8 13.07 25.94 39.25
C THR A 8 12.99 25.22 37.90
N PHE A 9 12.48 25.89 36.86
CA PHE A 9 12.47 25.31 35.51
C PHE A 9 13.88 25.15 34.94
N LYS A 10 14.82 26.05 35.24
CA LYS A 10 16.22 25.90 34.82
C LYS A 10 16.91 24.74 35.54
N GLN A 11 16.64 24.55 36.83
CA GLN A 11 17.15 23.40 37.60
C GLN A 11 16.59 22.07 37.08
N GLU A 12 15.29 21.99 36.83
CA GLU A 12 14.62 20.75 36.41
C GLU A 12 14.61 20.54 34.89
N ARG A 13 15.20 21.44 34.11
CA ARG A 13 15.16 21.40 32.63
C ARG A 13 15.66 20.06 32.08
N ALA A 14 16.72 19.53 32.66
CA ALA A 14 17.30 18.25 32.26
C ALA A 14 16.33 17.09 32.54
N THR A 15 15.68 17.08 33.71
CA THR A 15 14.66 16.11 34.11
C THR A 15 13.46 16.17 33.17
N ILE A 16 12.94 17.38 32.92
CA ILE A 16 11.82 17.62 32.00
C ILE A 16 12.15 17.12 30.59
N ASN A 17 13.34 17.44 30.07
CA ASN A 17 13.78 16.96 28.76
C ASN A 17 13.87 15.43 28.69
N ARG A 18 14.40 14.78 29.75
CA ARG A 18 14.43 13.32 29.83
C ARG A 18 13.02 12.71 29.82
N LEU A 19 12.08 13.29 30.55
CA LEU A 19 10.69 12.85 30.56
C LEU A 19 10.04 13.00 29.18
N ILE A 20 10.21 14.15 28.52
CA ILE A 20 9.72 14.38 27.15
C ILE A 20 10.31 13.34 26.19
N GLN A 21 11.60 13.04 26.31
CA GLN A 21 12.27 12.05 25.47
C GLN A 21 11.73 10.63 25.72
N SER A 22 11.44 10.29 26.98
CA SER A 22 10.82 9.02 27.36
C SER A 22 9.41 8.87 26.77
N ILE A 23 8.60 9.94 26.82
CA ILE A 23 7.27 9.99 26.21
C ILE A 23 7.38 9.79 24.69
N LYS A 24 8.29 10.52 24.02
CA LYS A 24 8.53 10.36 22.58
C LYS A 24 8.89 8.92 22.20
N ARG A 25 9.83 8.29 22.92
CA ARG A 25 10.20 6.89 22.69
C ARG A 25 9.01 5.94 22.86
N SER A 26 8.20 6.16 23.88
CA SER A 26 7.00 5.34 24.14
C SER A 26 5.98 5.48 23.00
N LEU A 27 5.81 6.70 22.49
CA LEU A 27 4.96 7.01 21.34
C LEU A 27 5.44 6.33 20.06
N ASP A 28 6.74 6.37 19.78
CA ASP A 28 7.33 5.70 18.63
C ASP A 28 7.16 4.18 18.70
N ILE A 29 7.43 3.58 19.87
CA ILE A 29 7.21 2.15 20.10
C ILE A 29 5.73 1.80 19.88
N TYR A 30 4.82 2.61 20.41
CA TYR A 30 3.39 2.40 20.25
C TYR A 30 2.95 2.49 18.77
N LYS A 31 3.43 3.49 18.04
CA LYS A 31 3.19 3.65 16.59
C LYS A 31 3.71 2.44 15.82
N ASN A 32 4.96 2.03 16.07
CA ASN A 32 5.57 0.88 15.42
C ASN A 32 4.82 -0.41 15.68
N ARG A 33 4.40 -0.67 16.92
CA ARG A 33 3.59 -1.85 17.25
C ARG A 33 2.27 -1.86 16.48
N ARG A 34 1.58 -0.72 16.36
CA ARG A 34 0.32 -0.65 15.62
C ARG A 34 0.50 -0.82 14.11
N LEU A 35 1.60 -0.33 13.55
CA LEU A 35 1.99 -0.58 12.17
C LEU A 35 2.29 -2.07 11.92
N GLN A 36 3.10 -2.70 12.77
CA GLN A 36 3.44 -4.13 12.67
C GLN A 36 2.21 -5.04 12.77
N VAL A 37 1.24 -4.68 13.61
CA VAL A 37 -0.01 -5.46 13.76
C VAL A 37 -0.94 -5.28 12.55
N GLY A 38 -0.64 -4.35 11.64
CA GLY A 38 -1.42 -4.09 10.43
C GLY A 38 -2.76 -3.41 10.72
N LEU A 39 -2.84 -2.68 11.84
CA LEU A 39 -4.03 -1.89 12.20
C LEU A 39 -4.16 -0.65 11.33
N PHE A 40 -3.08 -0.26 10.66
CA PHE A 40 -3.03 0.74 9.60
C PHE A 40 -2.47 0.05 8.36
N TYR A 41 -3.10 0.27 7.21
CA TYR A 41 -2.61 -0.23 5.93
C TYR A 41 -2.87 0.80 4.83
N LEU A 42 -2.02 0.76 3.81
CA LEU A 42 -2.15 1.59 2.63
C LEU A 42 -3.06 0.88 1.64
N THR A 43 -3.98 1.63 1.05
CA THR A 43 -4.94 1.14 0.05
C THR A 43 -4.92 2.11 -1.13
N PRO A 44 -4.98 1.63 -2.39
CA PRO A 44 -5.11 2.54 -3.52
C PRO A 44 -6.40 3.34 -3.38
N CYS A 45 -6.33 4.65 -3.60
CA CYS A 45 -7.53 5.45 -3.76
C CYS A 45 -8.21 5.04 -5.07
N THR A 46 -9.53 4.86 -5.06
CA THR A 46 -10.28 4.46 -6.26
C THR A 46 -10.46 5.61 -7.24
N ASP A 47 -10.40 6.84 -6.73
CA ASP A 47 -10.79 8.04 -7.47
C ASP A 47 -9.58 8.86 -7.92
N THR A 48 -8.41 8.61 -7.33
CA THR A 48 -7.13 9.25 -7.68
C THR A 48 -6.01 8.22 -7.76
N CYS A 49 -4.98 8.46 -8.58
CA CYS A 49 -3.75 7.66 -8.56
C CYS A 49 -2.89 7.94 -7.31
N ASP A 50 -3.53 7.90 -6.14
CA ASP A 50 -2.93 8.23 -4.86
C ASP A 50 -3.14 7.09 -3.85
N ILE A 51 -2.39 7.12 -2.75
CA ILE A 51 -2.40 6.06 -1.75
C ILE A 51 -3.07 6.56 -0.47
N GLU A 52 -4.17 5.92 -0.06
CA GLU A 52 -4.90 6.28 1.16
C GLU A 52 -4.48 5.41 2.35
N LEU A 53 -4.23 6.06 3.50
CA LEU A 53 -4.00 5.38 4.77
C LEU A 53 -5.34 5.00 5.41
N GLN A 54 -5.66 3.71 5.43
CA GLN A 54 -6.85 3.19 6.09
C GLN A 54 -6.52 2.53 7.43
N SER A 55 -7.44 2.66 8.38
CA SER A 55 -7.34 1.99 9.67
C SER A 55 -8.67 1.40 10.11
N GLN A 56 -8.65 0.14 10.55
CA GLN A 56 -9.82 -0.47 11.17
C GLN A 56 -10.18 0.22 12.51
N LEU A 57 -9.23 0.89 13.16
CA LEU A 57 -9.46 1.63 14.41
C LEU A 57 -10.39 2.84 14.24
N LEU A 58 -10.46 3.42 13.03
CA LEU A 58 -11.36 4.54 12.75
C LEU A 58 -12.82 4.13 12.73
N ARG A 59 -13.10 2.85 12.42
CA ARG A 59 -14.47 2.35 12.22
C ARG A 59 -15.00 1.51 13.39
N MET A 60 -14.14 1.06 14.31
CA MET A 60 -14.55 0.18 15.42
C MET A 60 -13.60 0.25 16.61
N PRO A 61 -14.08 -0.08 17.83
CA PRO A 61 -13.25 -0.10 19.04
C PRO A 61 -12.10 -1.10 18.92
N LEU A 62 -10.97 -0.80 19.59
CA LEU A 62 -9.70 -1.54 19.52
C LEU A 62 -9.88 -3.07 19.65
N LYS A 63 -10.67 -3.53 20.63
CA LYS A 63 -10.91 -4.97 20.86
C LYS A 63 -11.61 -5.63 19.66
N GLY A 64 -12.54 -4.91 19.02
CA GLY A 64 -13.21 -5.34 17.79
C GLY A 64 -12.26 -5.38 16.61
N ALA A 65 -11.43 -4.33 16.44
CA ALA A 65 -10.43 -4.26 15.37
C ALA A 65 -9.42 -5.41 15.47
N MET A 66 -8.92 -5.70 16.67
CA MET A 66 -8.01 -6.84 16.88
C MET A 66 -8.66 -8.19 16.58
N LYS A 67 -9.93 -8.38 16.96
CA LYS A 67 -10.68 -9.61 16.66
C LYS A 67 -10.87 -9.80 15.15
N ARG A 68 -11.30 -8.76 14.43
CA ARG A 68 -11.43 -8.80 12.96
C ARG A 68 -10.09 -9.08 12.29
N ARG A 69 -9.03 -8.39 12.70
CA ARG A 69 -7.67 -8.63 12.17
C ARG A 69 -7.28 -10.09 12.33
N GLY A 70 -7.53 -10.69 13.49
CA GLY A 70 -7.24 -12.10 13.73
C GLY A 70 -7.98 -13.02 12.76
N GLN A 71 -9.24 -12.71 12.46
CA GLN A 71 -10.03 -13.43 11.45
C GLN A 71 -9.43 -13.24 10.05
N ASP A 72 -8.99 -12.03 9.70
CA ASP A 72 -8.34 -11.75 8.41
C ASP A 72 -7.03 -12.53 8.25
N ILE A 73 -6.19 -12.64 9.30
CA ILE A 73 -5.01 -13.53 9.27
C ILE A 73 -5.44 -14.95 8.97
N LYS A 74 -6.43 -15.45 9.73
CA LYS A 74 -6.87 -16.84 9.62
C LYS A 74 -7.40 -17.12 8.21
N LYS A 75 -8.13 -16.19 7.61
CA LYS A 75 -8.59 -16.27 6.22
C LYS A 75 -7.42 -16.30 5.24
N ARG A 76 -6.45 -15.38 5.36
CA ARG A 76 -5.25 -15.34 4.51
C ARG A 76 -4.41 -16.62 4.63
N ARG A 77 -4.23 -17.15 5.85
CA ARG A 77 -3.53 -18.43 6.06
C ARG A 77 -4.27 -19.60 5.40
N LYS A 78 -5.60 -19.63 5.48
CA LYS A 78 -6.39 -20.66 4.78
C LYS A 78 -6.21 -20.58 3.27
N ILE A 79 -6.25 -19.37 2.69
CA ILE A 79 -6.03 -19.16 1.25
C ILE A 79 -4.61 -19.62 0.85
N LEU A 80 -3.60 -19.25 1.63
CA LEU A 80 -2.22 -19.66 1.38
C LEU A 80 -2.06 -21.19 1.49
N ALA A 81 -2.68 -21.80 2.50
CA ALA A 81 -2.67 -23.25 2.67
C ALA A 81 -3.37 -23.95 1.49
N SER A 82 -4.52 -23.44 1.03
CA SER A 82 -5.20 -23.99 -0.14
C SER A 82 -4.39 -23.83 -1.42
N TYR A 83 -3.71 -22.70 -1.60
CA TYR A 83 -2.83 -22.47 -2.75
C TYR A 83 -1.69 -23.49 -2.76
N ASN A 84 -1.06 -23.74 -1.60
CA ASN A 84 0.03 -24.70 -1.47
C ASN A 84 -0.40 -26.17 -1.68
N THR A 85 -1.66 -26.51 -1.42
CA THR A 85 -2.21 -27.85 -1.70
C THR A 85 -2.75 -28.01 -3.12
N THR A 86 -2.89 -26.92 -3.88
CA THR A 86 -3.30 -26.99 -5.28
C THR A 86 -2.03 -27.31 -6.10
N PRO A 87 -2.02 -28.37 -6.94
CA PRO A 87 -0.83 -28.68 -7.73
C PRO A 87 -0.45 -27.46 -8.58
N ALA A 88 0.84 -27.08 -8.53
CA ALA A 88 1.41 -25.90 -9.18
C ALA A 88 1.10 -25.79 -10.68
N ASP A 89 0.76 -26.91 -11.32
CA ASP A 89 0.40 -27.00 -12.73
C ASP A 89 -0.84 -26.20 -13.12
N VAL A 90 -1.84 -26.05 -12.23
CA VAL A 90 -3.08 -25.32 -12.54
C VAL A 90 -2.89 -23.80 -12.47
N SER A 91 -2.04 -23.32 -11.55
CA SER A 91 -1.74 -21.89 -11.42
C SER A 91 -0.83 -21.41 -12.55
N ALA A 92 0.24 -22.15 -12.85
CA ALA A 92 1.17 -21.83 -13.93
C ALA A 92 0.49 -21.81 -15.32
N THR A 93 -0.49 -22.69 -15.58
CA THR A 93 -1.26 -22.66 -16.83
C THR A 93 -2.18 -21.44 -16.93
N SER A 94 -2.68 -20.90 -15.82
CA SER A 94 -3.52 -19.69 -15.85
C SER A 94 -2.70 -18.41 -16.04
N GLU A 95 -1.56 -18.28 -15.36
CA GLU A 95 -0.64 -17.15 -15.52
C GLU A 95 -0.05 -17.10 -16.94
N THR A 96 0.35 -18.25 -17.50
CA THR A 96 0.83 -18.33 -18.89
C THR A 96 -0.24 -17.97 -19.91
N ARG A 97 -1.52 -18.32 -19.67
CA ARG A 97 -2.64 -17.91 -20.54
C ARG A 97 -2.88 -16.40 -20.50
N LEU A 98 -2.78 -15.78 -19.32
CA LEU A 98 -2.95 -14.34 -19.14
C LEU A 98 -1.81 -13.54 -19.81
N ILE A 99 -0.57 -14.02 -19.66
CA ILE A 99 0.61 -13.46 -20.34
C ILE A 99 0.49 -13.62 -21.86
N ARG A 100 0.05 -14.77 -22.36
CA ARG A 100 -0.19 -15.00 -23.79
C ARG A 100 -1.27 -14.05 -24.34
N ALA A 101 -2.39 -13.90 -23.65
CA ALA A 101 -3.46 -12.99 -24.06
C ALA A 101 -3.01 -11.52 -24.06
N GLY A 102 -2.21 -11.11 -23.07
CA GLY A 102 -1.59 -9.78 -23.02
C GLY A 102 -0.62 -9.55 -24.18
N MET A 103 0.23 -10.53 -24.51
CA MET A 103 1.14 -10.48 -25.65
C MET A 103 0.39 -10.38 -26.98
N GLU A 104 -0.68 -11.14 -27.19
CA GLU A 104 -1.49 -11.06 -28.41
C GLU A 104 -2.12 -9.67 -28.58
N SER A 105 -2.62 -9.07 -27.51
CA SER A 105 -3.16 -7.71 -27.52
C SER A 105 -2.07 -6.69 -27.90
N LEU A 106 -0.90 -6.77 -27.25
CA LEU A 106 0.22 -5.87 -27.52
C LEU A 106 0.69 -5.95 -28.97
N LEU A 107 0.76 -7.17 -29.52
CA LEU A 107 1.17 -7.44 -30.88
C LEU A 107 0.15 -6.94 -31.92
N ARG A 108 -1.15 -6.99 -31.59
CA ARG A 108 -2.19 -6.34 -32.41
C ARG A 108 -2.04 -4.82 -32.41
N TYR A 109 -1.80 -4.20 -31.25
CA TYR A 109 -1.63 -2.75 -31.16
C TYR A 109 -0.38 -2.25 -31.89
N THR A 110 0.74 -2.97 -31.83
CA THR A 110 1.95 -2.59 -32.58
C THR A 110 1.73 -2.69 -34.08
N ILE A 111 1.09 -3.75 -34.57
CA ILE A 111 0.74 -3.90 -35.98
C ILE A 111 -0.17 -2.75 -36.43
N VAL A 112 -1.26 -2.47 -35.69
CA VAL A 112 -2.19 -1.38 -36.02
C VAL A 112 -1.50 -0.02 -36.01
N SER A 113 -0.61 0.25 -35.05
CA SER A 113 0.18 1.48 -34.99
C SER A 113 1.08 1.66 -36.19
N ILE A 114 1.75 0.59 -36.64
CA ILE A 114 2.58 0.61 -37.85
C ILE A 114 1.71 0.86 -39.09
N PHE A 115 0.55 0.19 -39.22
CA PHE A 115 -0.36 0.41 -40.35
C PHE A 115 -0.87 1.86 -40.41
N ILE A 116 -1.25 2.44 -39.27
CA ILE A 116 -1.68 3.86 -39.20
C ILE A 116 -0.52 4.78 -39.57
N GLY A 117 0.68 4.53 -39.05
CA GLY A 117 1.90 5.27 -39.42
C GLY A 117 2.21 5.18 -40.91
N CYS A 118 2.08 4.00 -41.50
CA CYS A 118 2.26 3.79 -42.94
C CYS A 118 1.20 4.51 -43.76
N ILE A 119 -0.07 4.51 -43.35
CA ILE A 119 -1.15 5.27 -44.03
C ILE A 119 -0.86 6.77 -43.97
N ILE A 120 -0.42 7.31 -42.83
CA ILE A 120 -0.09 8.73 -42.69
C ILE A 120 1.09 9.13 -43.59
N VAL A 121 2.10 8.27 -43.72
CA VAL A 121 3.29 8.54 -44.57
C VAL A 121 3.02 8.32 -46.06
N LEU A 122 2.14 7.37 -46.41
CA LEU A 122 1.81 6.99 -47.78
C LEU A 122 0.61 7.74 -48.37
N ILE A 123 -0.06 8.63 -47.62
CA ILE A 123 -0.95 9.63 -48.20
C ILE A 123 -0.07 10.81 -48.65
N PRO A 124 0.33 10.90 -49.92
CA PRO A 124 0.94 12.12 -50.42
C PRO A 124 -0.09 13.24 -50.26
N LYS A 125 0.34 14.40 -49.78
CA LYS A 125 -0.41 15.64 -49.91
C LYS A 125 -0.69 15.87 -51.41
N VAL A 126 -1.84 15.43 -51.90
CA VAL A 126 -2.42 15.95 -53.13
C VAL A 126 -3.06 17.28 -52.76
N GLY A 127 -2.40 18.38 -53.10
CA GLY A 127 -2.91 19.72 -52.86
C GLY A 127 -1.80 20.76 -52.85
N GLY A 128 -1.45 21.23 -54.04
CA GLY A 128 -0.52 22.31 -54.33
C GLY A 128 -0.39 22.45 -55.84
#